data_AF-A0A8H5BY68-F1
#
_entry.id   AF-A0A8H5BY68-F1
#
_cell.length_a   1.000
_cell.length_b   1.000
_cell.length_c   1.000
_cell.angle_alpha   90.00
_cell.angle_beta   90.00
_cell.angle_gamma   90.00
#
_symmetry.space_group_name_H-M   'P 1'
#
loop_
_entity.id
_entity.type
_entity.pdbx_description
1 polymer ?
#
loop_
_entity_poly.entity_id
_entity_poly.type
_entity_poly.pdbx_seq_one_letter_code
_entity_poly.pdbx_strand_id
1 'polypeptide(L)'
;MLSRTPKEMLAVVVLLLSMSLAMAVPWAGGLRSSIASTSGGIMTYIEAMGPHSLGEGITRHLSGQAGEPGNVTIGVNVKNPSIFFVQKNQLYQYINDTTIYPVNVYNVTINKAPPLQLILGKQPDGLKGGSWRFAGSMLYYDFPGRDESFLKENNPEYLKYFRSQGLFYHCAFPNAKSGVFMFYYLQDSGVSCTPFTLHSFMHEKKK
;
A
#
# COMPACT_ATOMS: atom_id res chain seq x y z
N MET A 1 17.04 61.46 26.78
CA MET A 1 16.56 61.02 25.45
C MET A 1 17.68 60.23 24.78
N LEU A 2 17.62 58.89 24.81
CA LEU A 2 18.61 58.06 24.11
C LEU A 2 18.21 57.94 22.63
N SER A 3 19.01 58.55 21.76
CA SER A 3 18.90 58.41 20.30
C SER A 3 19.34 56.99 19.91
N ARG A 4 18.38 56.14 19.54
CA ARG A 4 18.70 54.81 18.99
C ARG A 4 19.13 54.96 17.54
N THR A 5 20.26 54.34 17.21
CA THR A 5 20.84 54.41 15.86
C THR A 5 20.02 53.57 14.88
N PRO A 6 19.97 53.95 13.59
CA PRO A 6 19.17 53.25 12.58
C PRO A 6 19.53 51.77 12.41
N LYS A 7 20.75 51.36 12.81
CA LYS A 7 21.20 49.97 12.78
C LYS A 7 20.47 49.10 13.82
N GLU A 8 20.15 49.65 14.99
CA GLU A 8 19.40 48.91 16.03
C GLU A 8 17.94 48.69 15.63
N MET A 9 17.33 49.65 14.93
CA MET A 9 15.96 49.48 14.42
C MET A 9 15.87 48.39 13.36
N LEU A 10 16.86 48.30 12.45
CA LEU A 10 16.88 47.26 11.41
C LEU A 10 16.99 45.84 12.00
N ALA A 11 17.83 45.66 13.02
CA ALA A 11 17.99 44.37 13.70
C ALA A 11 16.69 43.89 14.36
N VAL A 12 15.94 44.81 14.98
CA VAL A 12 14.64 44.50 15.62
C VAL A 12 13.59 44.10 14.57
N VAL A 13 13.55 44.78 13.41
CA VAL A 13 12.61 44.45 12.33
C VAL A 13 12.91 43.07 11.72
N VAL A 14 14.18 42.73 11.49
CA VAL A 14 14.57 41.41 10.97
C VAL A 14 14.23 40.30 11.96
N LEU A 15 14.42 40.54 13.27
CA LEU A 15 14.08 39.59 14.33
C LEU A 15 12.56 39.37 14.43
N LEU A 16 11.75 40.42 14.26
CA LEU A 16 10.29 40.32 14.25
C LEU A 16 9.78 39.60 12.98
N LEU A 17 10.42 39.81 11.82
CA LEU A 17 10.07 39.09 10.60
C LEU A 17 10.42 37.61 10.69
N SER A 18 11.56 37.23 11.29
CA SER A 18 11.93 35.82 11.40
C SER A 18 11.02 35.03 12.36
N MET A 19 10.47 35.67 13.39
CA MET A 19 9.49 35.04 14.29
C MET A 19 8.14 34.76 13.61
N SER A 20 7.73 35.55 12.62
CA SER A 20 6.48 35.31 11.90
C SER A 20 6.56 34.14 10.90
N LEU A 21 7.75 33.85 10.36
CA LEU A 21 7.99 32.67 9.50
C LEU A 21 7.97 31.35 10.28
N ALA A 22 8.27 31.37 11.58
CA ALA A 22 8.24 30.16 12.42
C ALA A 22 6.80 29.67 12.73
N MET A 23 5.81 30.57 12.72
CA MET A 23 4.40 30.24 12.96
C MET A 23 3.65 29.81 11.69
N ALA A 24 4.28 29.96 10.52
CA ALA A 24 3.69 29.62 9.22
C ALA A 24 4.21 28.28 8.66
N VAL A 25 4.91 27.47 9.45
CA VAL A 25 5.01 26.04 9.14
C VAL A 25 3.68 25.44 9.56
N PRO A 26 2.83 24.96 8.64
CA PRO A 26 1.63 24.22 9.00
C PRO A 26 2.08 22.87 9.54
N TRP A 27 2.61 22.88 10.76
CA TRP A 27 2.62 21.72 11.63
C TRP A 27 1.14 21.40 11.82
N ALA A 28 0.68 20.35 11.17
CA ALA A 28 -0.67 19.82 11.27
C ALA A 28 -0.86 19.20 12.66
N GLY A 29 -0.81 20.02 13.71
CA GLY A 29 -1.06 19.66 15.10
C GLY A 29 -2.36 20.24 15.62
N GLY A 30 -3.40 20.26 14.78
CA GLY A 30 -4.77 20.25 15.29
C GLY A 30 -4.97 18.96 16.10
N LEU A 31 -5.77 19.03 17.17
CA LEU A 31 -6.10 17.94 18.09
C LEU A 31 -5.99 16.57 17.40
N ARG A 32 -5.12 15.69 17.94
CA ARG A 32 -4.91 14.31 17.47
C ARG A 32 -6.17 13.47 17.66
N SER A 33 -7.16 13.74 16.82
CA SER A 33 -8.16 12.78 16.41
C SER A 33 -7.36 11.60 15.85
N SER A 34 -7.56 10.38 16.35
CA SER A 34 -6.79 9.21 15.92
C SER A 34 -6.74 9.11 14.40
N ILE A 35 -5.71 8.47 13.83
CA ILE A 35 -5.58 8.28 12.37
C ILE A 35 -6.86 7.65 11.78
N ALA A 36 -7.59 6.88 12.59
CA ALA A 36 -8.89 6.30 12.27
C ALA A 36 -10.03 7.33 12.03
N SER A 37 -9.88 8.59 12.42
CA SER A 37 -10.92 9.63 12.35
C SER A 37 -10.66 10.70 11.28
N THR A 38 -9.42 10.83 10.79
CA THR A 38 -9.00 11.89 9.84
C THR A 38 -8.55 11.35 8.48
N SER A 39 -8.29 10.04 8.36
CA SER A 39 -8.05 9.43 7.06
C SER A 39 -9.39 9.10 6.42
N GLY A 40 -9.78 9.79 5.35
CA GLY A 40 -10.99 9.49 4.57
C GLY A 40 -10.97 8.12 3.85
N GLY A 41 -10.14 7.18 4.31
CA GLY A 41 -10.04 5.82 3.82
C GLY A 41 -10.70 4.86 4.80
N ILE A 42 -11.47 3.92 4.28
CA ILE A 42 -12.13 2.90 5.07
C ILE A 42 -11.09 1.88 5.58
N MET A 43 -10.92 1.78 6.90
CA MET A 43 -10.05 0.79 7.54
C MET A 43 -10.77 -0.55 7.66
N THR A 44 -10.18 -1.60 7.09
CA THR A 44 -10.82 -2.92 6.96
C THR A 44 -9.79 -4.03 6.99
N TYR A 45 -10.22 -5.23 7.38
CA TYR A 45 -9.51 -6.45 7.05
C TYR A 45 -9.71 -6.76 5.57
N ILE A 46 -8.69 -7.35 4.94
CA ILE A 46 -8.78 -7.81 3.56
C ILE A 46 -8.71 -9.34 3.57
N GLU A 47 -9.79 -9.97 3.10
CA GLU A 47 -9.95 -11.39 2.98
C GLU A 47 -9.59 -11.88 1.57
N ALA A 48 -8.92 -13.01 1.48
CA ALA A 48 -8.53 -13.65 0.23
C ALA A 48 -9.50 -14.79 -0.12
N MET A 49 -10.23 -14.63 -1.22
CA MET A 49 -11.22 -15.59 -1.70
C MET A 49 -10.72 -16.33 -2.93
N GLY A 50 -10.74 -17.66 -2.94
CA GLY A 50 -10.21 -18.46 -4.05
C GLY A 50 -11.06 -19.70 -4.34
N PRO A 51 -10.79 -20.40 -5.46
CA PRO A 51 -11.62 -21.49 -5.98
C PRO A 51 -11.63 -22.75 -5.10
N HIS A 52 -10.74 -22.84 -4.10
CA HIS A 52 -10.78 -23.87 -3.08
C HIS A 52 -11.15 -23.22 -1.75
N SER A 53 -12.45 -23.20 -1.45
CA SER A 53 -12.93 -23.11 -0.07
C SER A 53 -12.46 -24.38 0.64
N LEU A 54 -11.28 -24.31 1.25
CA LEU A 54 -10.76 -25.38 2.09
C LEU A 54 -11.69 -25.48 3.30
N GLY A 55 -12.70 -26.35 3.26
CA GLY A 55 -13.61 -26.60 4.38
C GLY A 55 -14.46 -25.41 4.84
N GLU A 56 -15.53 -25.70 5.57
CA GLU A 56 -16.26 -24.67 6.29
C GLU A 56 -15.37 -24.07 7.40
N GLY A 57 -15.38 -22.75 7.54
CA GLY A 57 -14.74 -22.05 8.66
C GLY A 57 -13.26 -21.68 8.50
N ILE A 58 -12.61 -21.98 7.36
CA ILE A 58 -11.26 -21.49 7.09
C ILE A 58 -11.31 -20.09 6.49
N THR A 59 -10.78 -19.11 7.21
CA THR A 59 -10.61 -17.73 6.73
C THR A 59 -9.19 -17.48 6.28
N ARG A 60 -9.01 -16.61 5.27
CA ARG A 60 -7.69 -16.27 4.74
C ARG A 60 -7.60 -14.76 4.63
N HIS A 61 -6.63 -14.17 5.30
CA HIS A 61 -6.48 -12.72 5.35
C HIS A 61 -5.15 -12.30 4.74
N LEU A 62 -5.16 -11.17 4.03
CA LEU A 62 -3.93 -10.49 3.67
C LEU A 62 -3.18 -10.12 4.95
N SER A 63 -1.89 -10.44 4.99
CA SER A 63 -1.07 -10.16 6.17
C SER A 63 0.29 -9.63 5.78
N GLY A 64 0.73 -8.61 6.51
CA GLY A 64 2.13 -8.21 6.58
C GLY A 64 2.86 -8.90 7.71
N GLN A 65 4.18 -8.77 7.72
CA GLN A 65 4.97 -9.04 8.91
C GLN A 65 4.65 -7.99 9.98
N ALA A 66 4.41 -8.43 11.22
CA ALA A 66 4.03 -7.52 12.29
C ALA A 66 5.20 -6.59 12.64
N GLY A 67 4.97 -5.28 12.55
CA GLY A 67 5.91 -4.24 12.99
C GLY A 67 7.11 -3.99 12.08
N GLU A 68 7.30 -4.77 11.00
CA GLU A 68 8.42 -4.60 10.08
C GLU A 68 7.97 -4.68 8.62
N PRO A 69 8.56 -3.87 7.71
CA PRO A 69 8.38 -4.03 6.28
C PRO A 69 8.84 -5.40 5.78
N GLY A 70 8.19 -5.92 4.75
CA GLY A 70 8.49 -7.26 4.24
C GLY A 70 7.45 -7.77 3.24
N ASN A 71 7.58 -9.03 2.85
CA ASN A 71 6.66 -9.65 1.89
C ASN A 71 5.24 -9.70 2.46
N VAL A 72 4.26 -9.35 1.62
CA VAL A 72 2.86 -9.56 1.94
C VAL A 72 2.50 -11.00 1.62
N THR A 73 1.84 -11.67 2.56
CA THR A 73 1.44 -13.08 2.48
C THR A 73 -0.03 -13.25 2.83
N ILE A 74 -0.54 -14.48 2.74
CA ILE A 74 -1.89 -14.84 3.16
C ILE A 74 -1.82 -15.63 4.46
N GLY A 75 -2.33 -15.05 5.55
CA GLY A 75 -2.49 -15.72 6.83
C GLY A 75 -3.78 -16.52 6.88
N VAL A 76 -3.73 -17.77 7.34
CA VAL A 76 -4.89 -18.65 7.48
C VAL A 76 -5.37 -18.64 8.93
N ASN A 77 -6.68 -18.47 9.17
CA ASN A 77 -7.31 -18.48 10.49
C ASN A 77 -6.63 -17.54 11.50
N VAL A 78 -6.20 -16.37 11.03
CA VAL A 78 -5.54 -15.37 11.88
C VAL A 78 -6.58 -14.77 12.82
N LYS A 79 -6.36 -14.92 14.14
CA LYS A 79 -7.27 -14.39 15.17
C LYS A 79 -7.43 -12.87 15.10
N ASN A 80 -6.35 -12.16 14.80
CA ASN A 80 -6.30 -10.70 14.69
C ASN A 80 -5.73 -10.32 13.32
N PRO A 81 -6.53 -10.27 12.26
CA PRO A 81 -6.05 -9.94 10.92
C PRO A 81 -5.49 -8.51 10.86
N SER A 82 -4.56 -8.31 9.93
CA SER A 82 -4.00 -6.98 9.67
C SER A 82 -5.05 -6.05 9.08
N ILE A 83 -5.03 -4.79 9.51
CA ILE A 83 -5.95 -3.76 9.02
C ILE A 83 -5.29 -3.01 7.87
N PHE A 84 -6.04 -2.80 6.80
CA PHE A 84 -5.60 -2.07 5.62
C PHE A 84 -6.59 -0.97 5.27
N PHE A 85 -6.13 0.03 4.52
CA PHE A 85 -6.97 1.07 3.96
C PHE A 85 -6.33 1.63 2.69
N VAL A 86 -7.16 2.20 1.81
CA VAL A 86 -6.69 2.90 0.61
C VAL A 86 -6.80 4.40 0.85
N GLN A 87 -5.71 5.13 0.63
CA GLN A 87 -5.68 6.59 0.71
C GLN A 87 -4.87 7.15 -0.47
N LYS A 88 -5.44 8.12 -1.20
CA LYS A 88 -4.80 8.75 -2.37
C LYS A 88 -4.20 7.72 -3.34
N ASN A 89 -5.01 6.73 -3.74
CA ASN A 89 -4.61 5.68 -4.68
C ASN A 89 -3.50 4.74 -4.18
N GLN A 90 -3.16 4.76 -2.90
CA GLN A 90 -2.15 3.91 -2.30
C GLN A 90 -2.79 3.02 -1.23
N LEU A 91 -2.47 1.73 -1.24
CA LEU A 91 -2.86 0.80 -0.18
C LEU A 91 -1.84 0.88 0.95
N TYR A 92 -2.34 0.94 2.18
CA TYR A 92 -1.54 0.97 3.40
C TYR A 92 -1.99 -0.13 4.34
N GLN A 93 -1.04 -0.72 5.07
CA GLN A 93 -1.29 -1.49 6.27
C GLN A 93 -1.16 -0.56 7.48
N TYR A 94 -2.18 -0.58 8.33
CA TYR A 94 -2.16 0.09 9.62
C TYR A 94 -1.45 -0.79 10.66
N ILE A 95 -0.43 -0.24 11.31
CA ILE A 95 0.29 -0.93 12.39
C ILE A 95 -0.15 -0.37 13.74
N ASN A 96 -0.11 0.95 13.89
CA ASN A 96 -0.51 1.69 15.09
C ASN A 96 -0.73 3.18 14.77
N ASP A 97 -1.04 3.99 15.80
CA ASP A 97 -1.33 5.43 15.65
C ASP A 97 -0.13 6.27 15.15
N THR A 98 1.08 5.72 15.15
CA THR A 98 2.29 6.44 14.69
C THR A 98 2.89 5.86 13.42
N THR A 99 2.44 4.68 12.99
CA THR A 99 3.11 3.86 11.99
C THR A 99 2.09 3.24 11.03
N ILE A 100 2.26 3.55 9.76
CA ILE A 100 1.57 2.92 8.64
C ILE A 100 2.62 2.52 7.59
N TYR A 101 2.38 1.41 6.90
CA TYR A 101 3.28 0.94 5.84
C TYR A 101 2.56 0.84 4.50
N PRO A 102 3.05 1.51 3.45
CA PRO A 102 2.51 1.32 2.11
C PRO A 102 2.76 -0.09 1.60
N VAL A 103 1.76 -0.64 0.92
CA VAL A 103 1.87 -1.86 0.13
C VAL A 103 2.33 -1.49 -1.27
N ASN A 104 3.60 -1.73 -1.52
CA ASN A 104 4.28 -1.47 -2.78
C ASN A 104 4.18 -2.68 -3.70
N VAL A 105 4.24 -2.42 -5.00
CA VAL A 105 4.25 -3.45 -6.04
C VAL A 105 5.63 -3.45 -6.68
N TYR A 106 6.43 -4.48 -6.40
CA TYR A 106 7.78 -4.62 -6.94
C TYR A 106 7.82 -5.60 -8.09
N ASN A 107 8.58 -5.24 -9.11
CA ASN A 107 9.04 -6.17 -10.13
C ASN A 107 10.10 -7.08 -9.51
N VAL A 108 9.81 -8.36 -9.37
CA VAL A 108 10.83 -9.35 -9.00
C VAL A 108 11.31 -10.05 -10.26
N THR A 109 12.63 -10.07 -10.48
CA THR A 109 13.23 -10.61 -11.70
C THR A 109 13.06 -12.13 -11.75
N ILE A 110 12.14 -12.57 -12.59
CA ILE A 110 12.06 -13.97 -13.04
C ILE A 110 12.21 -13.97 -14.56
N ASN A 111 13.01 -14.91 -15.05
CA ASN A 111 13.31 -15.00 -16.47
C ASN A 111 12.00 -15.06 -17.28
N LYS A 112 11.84 -14.14 -18.25
CA LYS A 112 10.77 -14.02 -19.27
C LYS A 112 9.65 -13.00 -19.01
N ALA A 113 9.28 -12.67 -17.78
CA ALA A 113 8.34 -11.57 -17.47
C ALA A 113 8.44 -11.19 -15.99
N PRO A 114 8.17 -9.93 -15.60
CA PRO A 114 8.26 -9.51 -14.21
C PRO A 114 7.00 -9.92 -13.40
N PRO A 115 7.04 -10.97 -12.57
CA PRO A 115 6.02 -11.15 -11.55
C PRO A 115 6.02 -9.94 -10.62
N LEU A 116 4.87 -9.29 -10.53
CA LEU A 116 4.68 -8.21 -9.59
C LEU A 116 4.29 -8.78 -8.23
N GLN A 117 5.15 -8.53 -7.23
CA GLN A 117 4.95 -8.97 -5.85
C GLN A 117 4.50 -7.81 -4.96
N LEU A 118 3.59 -8.09 -4.03
CA LEU A 118 3.21 -7.15 -2.98
C LEU A 118 4.21 -7.19 -1.82
N ILE A 119 4.77 -6.04 -1.47
CA ILE A 119 5.76 -5.88 -0.40
C ILE A 119 5.41 -4.64 0.42
N LEU A 120 5.43 -4.74 1.73
CA LEU A 120 5.32 -3.61 2.64
C LEU A 120 6.65 -2.86 2.68
N GLY A 121 6.59 -1.55 2.49
CA GLY A 121 7.74 -0.65 2.57
C GLY A 121 7.63 0.32 3.74
N LYS A 122 8.75 0.99 4.07
CA LYS A 122 8.72 2.17 4.97
C LYS A 122 8.21 3.43 4.28
N GLN A 123 8.29 3.46 2.95
CA GLN A 123 7.93 4.60 2.11
C GLN A 123 7.22 4.09 0.84
N PRO A 124 6.33 4.91 0.23
CA PRO A 124 5.70 4.55 -1.03
C PRO A 124 6.77 4.44 -2.11
N ASP A 125 6.92 3.23 -2.65
CA ASP A 125 7.95 2.88 -3.63
C ASP A 125 7.41 1.76 -4.54
N GLY A 126 8.25 1.23 -5.43
CA GLY A 126 7.89 0.21 -6.40
C GLY A 126 7.41 0.83 -7.70
N LEU A 127 6.45 0.16 -8.35
CA LEU A 127 6.00 0.56 -9.67
C LEU A 127 5.29 1.93 -9.65
N LYS A 128 5.87 2.90 -10.35
CA LYS A 128 5.37 4.28 -10.41
C LYS A 128 4.10 4.40 -11.27
N GLY A 129 3.14 5.18 -10.79
CA GLY A 129 1.92 5.53 -11.52
C GLY A 129 0.77 4.52 -11.41
N GLY A 130 0.97 3.39 -10.73
CA GLY A 130 -0.12 2.48 -10.42
C GLY A 130 -1.03 3.02 -9.32
N SER A 131 -2.27 2.55 -9.27
CA SER A 131 -3.25 2.98 -8.27
C SER A 131 -4.02 1.83 -7.66
N TRP A 132 -4.16 1.85 -6.34
CA TRP A 132 -5.05 0.95 -5.59
C TRP A 132 -6.45 1.55 -5.49
N ARG A 133 -7.48 0.72 -5.66
CA ARG A 133 -8.87 1.11 -5.43
C ARG A 133 -9.74 -0.10 -5.08
N PHE A 134 -10.82 0.14 -4.36
CA PHE A 134 -11.91 -0.83 -4.21
C PHE A 134 -12.96 -0.61 -5.31
N ALA A 135 -13.55 -1.70 -5.81
CA ALA A 135 -14.78 -1.67 -6.59
C ALA A 135 -15.74 -2.72 -6.02
N GLY A 136 -16.80 -2.24 -5.35
CA GLY A 136 -17.57 -3.08 -4.43
C GLY A 136 -16.68 -3.53 -3.27
N SER A 137 -16.74 -4.82 -2.91
CA SER A 137 -15.84 -5.41 -1.91
C SER A 137 -14.45 -5.71 -2.44
N MET A 138 -14.26 -5.83 -3.76
CA MET A 138 -13.01 -6.35 -4.33
C MET A 138 -11.95 -5.25 -4.49
N LEU A 139 -10.71 -5.57 -4.13
CA LEU A 139 -9.54 -4.71 -4.28
C LEU A 139 -8.90 -4.88 -5.66
N TYR A 140 -8.60 -3.76 -6.30
CA TYR A 140 -7.94 -3.69 -7.60
C TYR A 140 -6.66 -2.86 -7.50
N TYR A 141 -5.70 -3.22 -8.36
CA TYR A 141 -4.56 -2.37 -8.69
C TYR A 141 -4.60 -2.03 -10.18
N ASP A 142 -4.83 -0.77 -10.50
CA ASP A 142 -4.75 -0.29 -11.87
C ASP A 142 -3.27 -0.08 -12.22
N PHE A 143 -2.80 -0.89 -13.17
CA PHE A 143 -1.43 -0.83 -13.64
C PHE A 143 -1.20 0.44 -14.48
N PRO A 144 -0.05 1.12 -14.34
CA PRO A 144 0.28 2.37 -15.06
C PRO A 144 0.48 2.20 -16.57
N GLY A 145 0.46 0.98 -17.09
CA GLY A 145 0.87 0.57 -18.44
C GLY A 145 0.02 1.06 -19.61
N ARG A 146 -0.29 2.35 -19.66
CA ARG A 146 -0.67 3.06 -20.89
C ARG A 146 0.37 4.08 -21.34
N ASP A 147 1.42 4.32 -20.57
CA ASP A 147 2.51 5.19 -21.01
C ASP A 147 3.41 4.42 -21.99
N GLU A 148 3.35 4.79 -23.28
CA GLU A 148 4.08 4.17 -24.39
C GLU A 148 5.59 4.08 -24.15
N SER A 149 6.14 4.95 -23.30
CA SER A 149 7.56 4.93 -22.93
C SER A 149 7.93 3.67 -22.13
N PHE A 150 7.09 3.26 -21.18
CA PHE A 150 7.28 2.03 -20.40
C PHE A 150 7.02 0.77 -21.24
N LEU A 151 6.18 0.90 -22.28
CA LEU A 151 5.84 -0.17 -23.23
C LEU A 151 6.99 -0.51 -24.20
N LYS A 152 7.93 0.41 -24.43
CA LYS A 152 9.07 0.19 -25.34
C LYS A 152 10.21 -0.60 -24.69
N GLU A 153 10.39 -0.46 -23.39
CA GLU A 153 11.47 -1.13 -22.64
C GLU A 153 11.09 -2.56 -22.26
N ASN A 154 9.81 -2.84 -22.07
CA ASN A 154 9.29 -4.15 -21.70
C ASN A 154 8.46 -4.72 -22.85
N ASN A 155 8.86 -5.89 -23.38
CA ASN A 155 8.28 -6.51 -24.57
C ASN A 155 6.73 -6.32 -24.68
N PRO A 156 6.25 -5.70 -25.79
CA PRO A 156 4.86 -5.25 -25.94
C PRO A 156 3.82 -6.36 -25.88
N GLU A 157 4.21 -7.61 -26.14
CA GLU A 157 3.31 -8.76 -26.08
C GLU A 157 2.79 -9.01 -24.66
N TYR A 158 3.61 -8.74 -23.65
CA TYR A 158 3.22 -8.98 -22.26
C TYR A 158 2.17 -7.99 -21.76
N LEU A 159 2.18 -6.76 -22.30
CA LEU A 159 1.33 -5.64 -21.87
C LEU A 159 -0.17 -5.82 -22.14
N LYS A 160 -0.52 -6.69 -23.10
CA LYS A 160 -1.90 -7.11 -23.34
C LYS A 160 -2.54 -7.79 -22.10
N TYR A 161 -1.72 -8.40 -21.25
CA TYR A 161 -2.16 -9.09 -20.05
C TYR A 161 -2.13 -8.21 -18.78
N PHE A 162 -1.65 -6.95 -18.86
CA PHE A 162 -1.51 -6.05 -17.71
C PHE A 162 -2.80 -5.28 -17.42
N ARG A 163 -3.87 -6.01 -17.09
CA ARG A 163 -4.93 -5.48 -16.24
C ARG A 163 -5.06 -6.43 -15.07
N SER A 164 -4.68 -6.01 -13.87
CA SER A 164 -5.08 -6.79 -12.70
C SER A 164 -6.60 -6.70 -12.63
N GLN A 165 -7.28 -7.81 -12.93
CA GLN A 165 -8.73 -7.92 -12.86
C GLN A 165 -9.17 -8.18 -11.41
N GLY A 166 -8.47 -7.62 -10.43
CA GLY A 166 -8.63 -7.97 -9.01
C GLY A 166 -8.17 -9.40 -8.67
N LEU A 167 -7.44 -10.05 -9.59
CA LEU A 167 -6.93 -11.40 -9.44
C LEU A 167 -5.48 -11.39 -8.97
N PHE A 168 -5.22 -12.15 -7.92
CA PHE A 168 -3.94 -12.30 -7.25
C PHE A 168 -3.59 -13.79 -7.16
N TYR A 169 -2.34 -14.07 -6.82
CA TYR A 169 -1.79 -15.43 -6.74
C TYR A 169 -0.98 -15.57 -5.47
N HIS A 170 -1.26 -16.62 -4.70
CA HIS A 170 -0.49 -16.96 -3.52
C HIS A 170 0.47 -18.05 -3.93
N CYS A 171 1.76 -17.74 -3.93
CA CYS A 171 2.79 -18.65 -4.37
C CYS A 171 3.66 -19.07 -3.20
N ALA A 172 3.86 -20.38 -3.06
CA ALA A 172 4.76 -20.95 -2.06
C ALA A 172 6.05 -21.41 -2.74
N PHE A 173 7.19 -20.95 -2.22
CA PHE A 173 8.52 -21.29 -2.74
C PHE A 173 9.16 -22.42 -1.91
N PRO A 174 10.09 -23.19 -2.49
CA PRO A 174 10.75 -24.31 -1.80
C PRO A 174 11.47 -23.94 -0.50
N ASN A 175 11.88 -22.68 -0.35
CA ASN A 175 12.55 -22.16 0.85
C ASN A 175 11.58 -21.75 1.97
N ALA A 176 10.35 -22.26 1.96
CA ALA A 176 9.27 -21.92 2.89
C ALA A 176 8.86 -20.43 2.91
N LYS A 177 9.31 -19.64 1.93
CA LYS A 177 8.78 -18.29 1.73
C LYS A 177 7.51 -18.35 0.90
N SER A 178 6.58 -17.47 1.18
CA SER A 178 5.43 -17.23 0.32
C SER A 178 5.31 -15.74 0.00
N GLY A 179 4.49 -15.44 -1.00
CA GLY A 179 4.19 -14.07 -1.39
C GLY A 179 2.87 -13.99 -2.14
N VAL A 180 2.31 -12.78 -2.14
CA VAL A 180 1.20 -12.43 -3.01
C VAL A 180 1.74 -11.79 -4.29
N PHE A 181 1.29 -12.31 -5.41
CA PHE A 181 1.66 -11.87 -6.75
C PHE A 181 0.42 -11.48 -7.53
N MET A 182 0.61 -10.69 -8.58
CA MET A 182 -0.49 -10.25 -9.44
C MET A 182 -0.58 -11.01 -10.77
N PHE A 183 0.31 -11.99 -11.00
CA PHE A 183 0.40 -12.73 -12.27
C PHE A 183 0.61 -14.23 -12.05
N TYR A 184 0.02 -15.03 -12.97
CA TYR A 184 0.00 -16.49 -12.92
C TYR A 184 1.28 -17.18 -13.41
N TYR A 185 2.15 -16.47 -14.13
CA TYR A 185 3.24 -17.05 -14.93
C TYR A 185 4.32 -17.83 -14.14
N LEU A 186 4.19 -17.90 -12.82
CA LEU A 186 5.10 -18.63 -11.93
C LEU A 186 4.95 -20.15 -12.00
N GLN A 187 3.83 -20.67 -12.52
CA GLN A 187 3.60 -22.12 -12.55
C GLN A 187 4.59 -22.86 -13.47
N ASP A 188 5.02 -22.25 -14.58
CA ASP A 188 6.02 -22.84 -15.50
C ASP A 188 7.40 -23.00 -14.84
N SER A 189 7.66 -22.27 -13.75
CA SER A 189 8.89 -22.37 -12.97
C SER A 189 8.84 -23.43 -11.86
N GLY A 190 7.81 -24.29 -11.86
CA GLY A 190 7.62 -25.32 -10.81
C GLY A 190 7.15 -24.76 -9.47
N VAL A 191 6.68 -23.51 -9.43
CA VAL A 191 6.13 -22.88 -8.22
C VAL A 191 4.64 -23.14 -8.14
N SER A 192 4.17 -23.68 -7.01
CA SER A 192 2.74 -23.85 -6.78
C SER A 192 2.10 -22.52 -6.41
N CYS A 193 1.23 -22.03 -7.29
CA CYS A 193 0.51 -20.78 -7.12
C CYS A 193 -1.00 -21.02 -7.14
N THR A 194 -1.71 -20.48 -6.14
CA THR A 194 -3.17 -20.56 -6.06
C THR A 194 -3.79 -19.20 -6.38
N PRO A 195 -4.70 -19.09 -7.36
CA PRO A 195 -5.37 -17.83 -7.66
C PRO A 195 -6.39 -17.47 -6.58
N PHE A 196 -6.55 -16.18 -6.32
CA PHE A 196 -7.55 -15.66 -5.39
C PHE A 196 -7.85 -14.17 -5.68
N THR A 197 -8.95 -13.66 -5.14
CA THR A 197 -9.34 -12.25 -5.16
C THR A 197 -9.24 -11.68 -3.75
N LEU A 198 -8.95 -10.39 -3.63
CA LEU A 198 -8.88 -9.69 -2.35
C LEU A 198 -10.15 -8.90 -2.11
N HIS A 199 -10.77 -9.08 -0.95
CA HIS A 199 -12.05 -8.48 -0.60
C HIS A 199 -12.03 -7.78 0.75
N SER A 200 -12.70 -6.65 0.85
CA SER A 200 -13.09 -6.02 2.10
C SER A 200 -14.59 -6.23 2.31
N PHE A 201 -14.93 -6.91 3.40
CA PHE A 201 -16.29 -7.00 3.90
C PHE A 201 -16.38 -6.13 5.15
N MET A 202 -16.40 -4.81 4.95
CA MET A 202 -16.91 -3.97 6.01
C MET A 202 -18.37 -4.35 6.24
N HIS A 203 -18.64 -5.08 7.31
CA HIS A 203 -19.97 -5.17 7.87
C HIS A 203 -20.36 -3.76 8.30
N GLU A 204 -21.28 -3.12 7.56
CA GLU A 204 -22.07 -2.05 8.15
C GLU A 204 -22.66 -2.62 9.44
N LYS A 205 -22.18 -2.11 10.58
CA LYS A 205 -22.92 -2.31 11.83
C LYS A 205 -24.27 -1.65 11.60
N LYS A 206 -25.31 -2.49 11.51
CA LYS A 206 -26.71 -2.09 11.61
C LYS A 206 -26.84 -1.09 12.75
N LYS A 207 -27.46 0.06 12.43
CA LYS A 207 -27.92 1.08 13.37
C LYS A 207 -28.70 0.49 14.54
#